data_AF-A0A7V2CZX9-F1
#
_entry.id   AF-A0A7V2CZX9-F1
#
_cell.length_a   1.000
_cell.length_b   1.000
_cell.length_c   1.000
_cell.angle_alpha   90.00
_cell.angle_beta   90.00
_cell.angle_gamma   90.00
#
_symmetry.space_group_name_H-M   'P 1'
#
loop_
_entity.id
_entity.type
_entity.pdbx_description
1 polymer ?
#
loop_
_entity_poly.entity_id
_entity_poly.type
_entity_poly.pdbx_seq_one_letter_code
_entity_poly.pdbx_strand_id
1 'polypeptide(L)'
;MPVPTINTTQSVLGARVGVPFEFQAYATEAPFFWDATGLPTGLSIDTPAAKNATIEANDDIVSCTAHGYLDGDRIYFSALAGGTGLSTNTIYYVRDKTTDGFKVAASPAGAAIDISVDYSSATVRKVSSGKITGTPTASGVSVVGLRATNATGTSAEQIFTIGVEGAGGGSGGGAETSLTDGTIPVSIDLVTRQVTVPGGAEEGLYFKRGDGAIFNVYFTKGDATCVPTLADLTLRFKHLEGEAVLATSSAFRAVTTSTPNFWQVAIAFDSQALTDAVNDQEGVPVPIASSGQNIVQTDPDKVTAFDGIGEFEWQETISGWGGGPAEVRGSSRHFPIRIVRDLGETA
;
A
#
# COMPACT_ATOMS: atom_id res chain seq x y z
N MET A 1 -19.26 16.27 15.20
CA MET A 1 -18.49 15.68 14.09
C MET A 1 -19.35 14.61 13.44
N PRO A 2 -19.41 14.48 12.11
CA PRO A 2 -20.05 13.35 11.46
C PRO A 2 -19.29 12.03 11.67
N VAL A 3 -19.91 10.92 11.28
CA VAL A 3 -19.27 9.59 11.28
C VAL A 3 -18.08 9.57 10.30
N PRO A 4 -17.01 8.81 10.58
CA PRO A 4 -15.84 8.76 9.71
C PRO A 4 -16.18 8.24 8.32
N THR A 5 -15.50 8.77 7.30
CA THR A 5 -15.53 8.23 5.94
C THR A 5 -14.13 7.76 5.55
N ILE A 6 -13.99 6.44 5.32
CA ILE A 6 -12.73 5.84 4.89
C ILE A 6 -12.49 6.25 3.44
N ASN A 7 -11.28 6.71 3.13
CA ASN A 7 -10.92 7.07 1.76
C ASN A 7 -10.75 5.80 0.92
N THR A 8 -11.51 5.71 -0.18
CA THR A 8 -11.61 4.53 -1.05
C THR A 8 -10.72 4.60 -2.27
N THR A 9 -10.05 5.73 -2.53
CA THR A 9 -9.17 5.94 -3.69
C THR A 9 -7.82 5.21 -3.59
N GLN A 10 -7.55 4.59 -2.44
CA GLN A 10 -6.39 3.75 -2.19
C GLN A 10 -6.79 2.28 -2.35
N SER A 11 -6.89 1.75 -3.58
CA SER A 11 -7.19 0.33 -3.79
C SER A 11 -6.17 -0.33 -4.73
N VAL A 12 -5.19 -1.01 -4.13
CA VAL A 12 -4.90 -2.45 -4.16
C VAL A 12 -3.47 -2.58 -3.62
N LEU A 13 -3.29 -3.27 -2.49
CA LEU A 13 -1.99 -3.40 -1.83
C LEU A 13 -1.39 -4.77 -2.16
N GLY A 14 -0.21 -4.77 -2.78
CA GLY A 14 0.60 -5.97 -2.97
C GLY A 14 1.49 -6.20 -1.75
N ALA A 15 1.50 -7.43 -1.24
CA ALA A 15 2.40 -7.90 -0.19
C ALA A 15 3.07 -9.21 -0.62
N ARG A 16 4.17 -9.60 0.04
CA ARG A 16 4.88 -10.87 -0.22
C ARG A 16 4.98 -11.71 1.05
N VAL A 17 4.84 -13.03 0.94
CA VAL A 17 5.10 -13.93 2.07
C VAL A 17 6.53 -13.77 2.55
N GLY A 18 6.71 -13.61 3.86
CA GLY A 18 8.01 -13.48 4.50
C GLY A 18 8.60 -12.06 4.46
N VAL A 19 7.95 -11.10 3.80
CA VAL A 19 8.39 -9.70 3.75
C VAL A 19 7.53 -8.83 4.68
N PRO A 20 8.13 -7.97 5.52
CA PRO A 20 7.39 -6.99 6.30
C PRO A 20 6.50 -6.11 5.41
N PHE A 21 5.26 -5.97 5.81
CA PHE A 21 4.25 -5.14 5.16
C PHE A 21 3.77 -4.07 6.14
N GLU A 22 3.56 -2.87 5.61
CA GLU A 22 3.01 -1.74 6.34
C GLU A 22 2.03 -0.99 5.45
N PHE A 23 0.86 -0.67 6.01
CA PHE A 23 -0.12 0.20 5.37
C PHE A 23 -0.83 1.06 6.41
N GLN A 24 -1.00 2.34 6.11
CA GLN A 24 -1.68 3.29 6.98
C GLN A 24 -3.03 3.68 6.33
N ALA A 25 -4.13 3.19 6.89
CA ALA A 25 -5.46 3.60 6.44
C ALA A 25 -5.72 5.08 6.75
N TYR A 26 -6.54 5.73 5.92
CA TYR A 26 -6.97 7.10 6.13
C TYR A 26 -8.50 7.22 6.12
N ALA A 27 -9.05 7.98 7.06
CA ALA A 27 -10.45 8.39 7.09
C ALA A 27 -10.57 9.84 7.56
N THR A 28 -11.63 10.50 7.09
CA THR A 28 -12.02 11.82 7.58
C THR A 28 -12.61 11.74 9.01
N GLU A 29 -12.83 12.90 9.63
CA GLU A 29 -13.51 13.02 10.94
C GLU A 29 -12.78 12.34 12.11
N ALA A 30 -11.45 12.27 12.03
CA ALA A 30 -10.52 11.90 13.09
C ALA A 30 -10.93 10.65 13.89
N PRO A 31 -10.93 9.45 13.28
CA PRO A 31 -11.23 8.21 13.99
C PRO A 31 -10.24 7.96 15.11
N PHE A 32 -10.71 7.31 16.17
CA PHE A 32 -9.89 6.89 17.30
C PHE A 32 -9.81 5.37 17.47
N PHE A 33 -10.61 4.63 16.70
CA PHE A 33 -10.58 3.17 16.67
C PHE A 33 -10.77 2.68 15.24
N TRP A 34 -10.14 1.55 14.95
CA TRP A 34 -10.14 0.89 13.64
C TRP A 34 -10.27 -0.61 13.88
N ASP A 35 -11.06 -1.29 13.06
CA ASP A 35 -11.08 -2.74 12.99
C ASP A 35 -10.93 -3.21 11.54
N ALA A 36 -10.43 -4.43 11.38
CA ALA A 36 -10.30 -5.07 10.09
C ALA A 36 -10.73 -6.53 10.18
N THR A 37 -11.38 -7.02 9.11
CA THR A 37 -11.72 -8.43 8.91
C THR A 37 -11.01 -8.95 7.68
N GLY A 38 -10.78 -10.27 7.61
CA GLY A 38 -10.25 -10.91 6.40
C GLY A 38 -8.79 -10.55 6.06
N LEU A 39 -8.01 -10.00 6.98
CA LEU A 39 -6.58 -9.75 6.75
C LEU A 39 -5.83 -11.06 6.40
N PRO A 40 -4.85 -11.01 5.49
CA PRO A 40 -3.96 -12.15 5.25
C PRO A 40 -3.28 -12.64 6.53
N THR A 41 -3.05 -13.94 6.63
CA THR A 41 -2.35 -14.53 7.78
C THR A 41 -0.98 -13.89 7.95
N GLY A 42 -0.65 -13.46 9.17
CA GLY A 42 0.60 -12.76 9.47
C GLY A 42 0.50 -11.24 9.42
N LEU A 43 -0.62 -10.69 8.94
CA LEU A 43 -0.95 -9.26 9.06
C LEU A 43 -1.95 -9.02 10.19
N SER A 44 -1.84 -7.85 10.80
CA SER A 44 -2.74 -7.38 11.85
C SER A 44 -2.95 -5.88 11.72
N ILE A 45 -4.14 -5.41 12.08
CA ILE A 45 -4.40 -3.99 12.24
C ILE A 45 -4.14 -3.59 13.69
N ASP A 46 -3.54 -2.42 13.90
CA ASP A 46 -3.38 -1.81 15.21
C ASP A 46 -4.74 -1.67 15.91
N THR A 47 -4.98 -2.55 16.87
CA THR A 47 -6.22 -2.65 17.66
C THR A 47 -5.86 -2.74 19.14
N PRO A 48 -5.43 -1.63 19.77
CA PRO A 48 -5.02 -1.64 21.17
C PRO A 48 -6.11 -2.23 22.06
N ALA A 49 -5.71 -3.18 22.90
CA ALA A 49 -6.63 -3.89 23.77
C ALA A 49 -7.32 -2.93 24.76
N ALA A 50 -8.59 -3.19 25.05
CA ALA A 50 -9.24 -2.59 26.22
C ALA A 50 -8.55 -3.07 27.49
N LYS A 51 -8.37 -2.13 28.42
CA LYS A 51 -7.93 -2.43 29.77
C LYS A 51 -8.94 -1.89 30.76
N ASN A 52 -9.15 -2.65 31.82
CA ASN A 52 -9.99 -2.22 32.94
C ASN A 52 -9.17 -1.29 33.84
N ALA A 53 -9.85 -0.31 34.43
CA ALA A 53 -9.27 0.63 35.37
C ALA A 53 -10.29 1.01 36.44
N THR A 54 -9.81 1.53 37.56
CA THR A 54 -10.57 2.37 38.48
C THR A 54 -9.97 3.77 38.45
N ILE A 55 -10.73 4.78 38.89
CA ILE A 55 -10.25 6.16 38.87
C ILE A 55 -10.63 6.82 40.19
N GLU A 56 -9.63 7.33 40.90
CA GLU A 56 -9.78 7.93 42.23
C GLU A 56 -9.74 9.46 42.12
N ALA A 57 -10.64 10.14 42.80
CA ALA A 57 -10.78 11.60 42.82
C ALA A 57 -9.75 12.29 43.72
N ASN A 58 -9.25 11.58 44.74
CA ASN A 58 -8.33 12.19 45.72
C ASN A 58 -6.97 12.58 45.11
N ASP A 59 -6.53 11.85 44.09
CA ASP A 59 -5.24 12.02 43.44
C ASP A 59 -5.32 12.09 41.92
N ASP A 60 -6.52 12.09 41.33
CA ASP A 60 -6.80 12.04 39.89
C ASP A 60 -6.17 10.84 39.15
N ILE A 61 -5.83 9.77 39.86
CA ILE A 61 -5.12 8.64 39.26
C ILE A 61 -6.10 7.67 38.62
N VAL A 62 -5.87 7.41 37.34
CA VAL A 62 -6.41 6.24 36.63
C VAL A 62 -5.55 5.04 36.98
N SER A 63 -6.06 4.15 37.82
CA SER A 63 -5.38 2.91 38.22
C SER A 63 -5.64 1.82 37.19
N CYS A 64 -4.61 1.45 36.42
CA CYS A 64 -4.68 0.47 35.34
C CYS A 64 -3.39 -0.36 35.29
N THR A 65 -3.43 -1.58 35.84
CA THR A 65 -2.27 -2.45 35.93
C THR A 65 -1.64 -2.74 34.56
N ALA A 66 -0.32 -2.59 34.47
CA ALA A 66 0.48 -2.83 33.29
C ALA A 66 -0.14 -2.18 32.03
N HIS A 67 -0.51 -0.91 32.12
CA HIS A 67 -1.20 -0.20 31.04
C HIS A 67 -0.32 -0.09 29.78
N GLY A 68 1.01 0.02 29.92
CA GLY A 68 1.96 0.08 28.81
C GLY A 68 1.95 1.40 28.02
N TYR A 69 1.08 2.34 28.39
CA TYR A 69 1.02 3.69 27.82
C TYR A 69 2.23 4.55 28.19
N LEU A 70 2.54 5.51 27.32
CA LEU A 70 3.55 6.56 27.50
C LEU A 70 2.88 7.91 27.74
N ASP A 71 3.57 8.83 28.41
CA ASP A 71 3.10 10.22 28.49
C ASP A 71 2.96 10.82 27.09
N GLY A 72 1.85 11.50 26.83
CA GLY A 72 1.47 12.02 25.51
C GLY A 72 0.65 11.03 24.66
N ASP A 73 0.52 9.76 25.04
CA ASP A 73 -0.35 8.83 24.33
C ASP A 73 -1.80 9.32 24.34
N ARG A 74 -2.44 9.24 23.18
CA ARG A 74 -3.89 9.49 23.07
C ARG A 74 -4.64 8.25 23.52
N ILE A 75 -5.61 8.42 24.40
CA ILE A 75 -6.50 7.38 24.90
C ILE A 75 -7.95 7.85 24.85
N TYR A 76 -8.89 6.93 25.00
CA TYR A 76 -10.28 7.23 25.27
C TYR A 76 -10.87 6.19 26.23
N PHE A 77 -11.91 6.58 26.95
CA PHE A 77 -12.69 5.66 27.77
C PHE A 77 -13.90 5.17 26.98
N SER A 78 -14.04 3.86 26.81
CA SER A 78 -15.22 3.26 26.17
C SER A 78 -16.36 3.00 27.15
N ALA A 79 -16.05 2.95 28.46
CA ALA A 79 -17.03 2.83 29.53
C ALA A 79 -16.52 3.54 30.79
N LEU A 80 -17.43 4.16 31.53
CA LEU A 80 -17.21 4.85 32.80
C LEU A 80 -18.43 4.60 33.69
N ALA A 81 -18.24 4.32 34.99
CA ALA A 81 -19.33 4.15 35.95
C ALA A 81 -19.05 4.93 37.26
N GLY A 82 -20.07 5.66 37.75
CA GLY A 82 -20.03 6.40 39.02
C GLY A 82 -19.62 7.87 38.87
N GLY A 83 -18.34 8.11 38.57
CA GLY A 83 -17.66 9.39 38.75
C GLY A 83 -18.05 10.56 37.83
N THR A 84 -17.37 11.69 38.00
CA THR A 84 -17.55 12.94 37.23
C THR A 84 -16.21 13.50 36.75
N GLY A 85 -16.22 14.32 35.70
CA GLY A 85 -15.02 14.97 35.13
C GLY A 85 -14.52 14.38 33.81
N LEU A 86 -14.90 13.14 33.49
CA LEU A 86 -14.57 12.45 32.25
C LEU A 86 -15.82 12.02 31.47
N SER A 87 -15.68 11.90 30.16
CA SER A 87 -16.72 11.46 29.23
C SER A 87 -16.22 10.29 28.40
N THR A 88 -17.11 9.36 28.06
CA THR A 88 -16.76 8.28 27.13
C THR A 88 -16.53 8.82 25.72
N ASN A 89 -15.80 8.06 24.90
CA ASN A 89 -15.49 8.38 23.50
C ASN A 89 -14.86 9.78 23.28
N THR A 90 -14.26 10.33 24.32
CA THR A 90 -13.53 11.59 24.30
C THR A 90 -12.04 11.29 24.35
N ILE A 91 -11.26 11.97 23.51
CA ILE A 91 -9.80 11.80 23.48
C ILE A 91 -9.16 12.56 24.62
N TYR A 92 -8.33 11.86 25.38
CA TYR A 92 -7.48 12.40 26.42
C TYR A 92 -6.02 12.06 26.14
N TYR A 93 -5.11 12.78 26.79
CA TYR A 93 -3.66 12.55 26.72
C TYR A 93 -3.17 12.01 28.06
N VAL A 94 -2.45 10.89 28.01
CA VAL A 94 -1.79 10.31 29.19
C VAL A 94 -0.71 11.27 29.69
N ARG A 95 -0.62 11.45 31.00
CA ARG A 95 0.45 12.21 31.65
C ARG A 95 0.75 11.67 33.04
N ASP A 96 1.93 12.04 33.56
CA ASP A 96 2.41 11.66 34.88
C ASP A 96 2.32 10.14 35.11
N LYS A 97 2.68 9.34 34.09
CA LYS A 97 2.54 7.90 34.16
C LYS A 97 3.44 7.28 35.24
N THR A 98 2.96 6.17 35.78
CA THR A 98 3.72 5.20 36.56
C THR A 98 3.65 3.85 35.84
N THR A 99 3.93 2.73 36.53
CA THR A 99 3.78 1.39 35.94
C THR A 99 2.32 0.96 35.82
N ASP A 100 1.52 1.31 36.82
CA ASP A 100 0.15 0.81 37.03
C ASP A 100 -0.88 1.94 37.18
N GLY A 101 -0.49 3.18 36.91
CA GLY A 101 -1.40 4.31 36.97
C GLY A 101 -0.91 5.53 36.21
N PHE A 102 -1.83 6.39 35.82
CA PHE A 102 -1.54 7.62 35.07
C PHE A 102 -2.63 8.67 35.33
N LYS A 103 -2.32 9.93 35.03
CA LYS A 103 -3.30 11.01 34.96
C LYS A 103 -3.67 11.33 33.50
N VAL A 104 -4.74 12.08 33.31
CA VAL A 104 -5.22 12.47 31.97
C VAL A 104 -5.30 13.98 31.78
N ALA A 105 -5.05 14.45 30.56
CA ALA A 105 -5.17 15.85 30.16
C ALA A 105 -6.10 16.01 28.94
N ALA A 106 -6.70 17.19 28.79
CA ALA A 106 -7.56 17.52 27.65
C ALA A 106 -6.79 17.91 26.37
N SER A 107 -5.50 18.24 26.49
CA SER A 107 -4.65 18.65 25.38
C SER A 107 -3.24 18.05 25.50
N PRO A 108 -2.45 17.98 24.41
CA PRO A 108 -1.08 17.50 24.46
C PRO A 108 -0.25 18.33 25.47
N ALA A 109 0.38 17.66 26.43
CA ALA A 109 1.13 18.28 27.53
C ALA A 109 0.34 19.30 28.38
N GLY A 110 -1.00 19.33 28.28
CA GLY A 110 -1.87 20.21 29.08
C GLY A 110 -2.01 19.72 30.52
N ALA A 111 -2.54 20.56 31.41
CA ALA A 111 -2.71 20.25 32.84
C ALA A 111 -3.55 18.97 33.08
N ALA A 112 -3.28 18.28 34.20
CA ALA A 112 -4.11 17.16 34.63
C ALA A 112 -5.55 17.63 34.87
N ILE A 113 -6.50 16.83 34.40
CA ILE A 113 -7.93 17.03 34.65
C ILE A 113 -8.21 16.66 36.11
N ASP A 114 -8.94 17.56 36.79
CA ASP A 114 -9.45 17.36 38.14
C ASP A 114 -10.66 16.41 38.11
N ILE A 115 -10.60 15.32 38.87
CA ILE A 115 -11.65 14.31 38.98
C ILE A 115 -12.34 14.49 40.32
N SER A 116 -13.60 14.90 40.31
CA SER A 116 -14.29 15.30 41.56
C SER A 116 -15.04 14.16 42.25
N VAL A 117 -15.27 13.02 41.58
CA VAL A 117 -15.93 11.82 42.13
C VAL A 117 -15.31 10.57 41.53
N ASP A 118 -15.05 9.56 42.36
CA ASP A 118 -14.44 8.29 41.94
C ASP A 118 -15.26 7.55 40.86
N TYR A 119 -14.55 6.97 39.89
CA TYR A 119 -15.12 5.98 38.97
C TYR A 119 -14.86 4.57 39.50
N SER A 120 -15.93 3.87 39.87
CA SER A 120 -15.87 2.50 40.41
C SER A 120 -15.44 1.47 39.36
N SER A 121 -15.60 1.80 38.07
CA SER A 121 -14.98 1.09 36.96
C SER A 121 -14.86 1.98 35.73
N ALA A 122 -13.82 1.72 34.95
CA ALA A 122 -13.56 2.33 33.66
C ALA A 122 -12.98 1.30 32.69
N THR A 123 -13.25 1.47 31.40
CA THR A 123 -12.59 0.73 30.33
C THR A 123 -11.85 1.71 29.44
N VAL A 124 -10.53 1.63 29.45
CA VAL A 124 -9.64 2.51 28.69
C VAL A 124 -9.03 1.79 27.51
N ARG A 125 -8.88 2.50 26.40
CA ARG A 125 -8.17 2.05 25.20
C ARG A 125 -7.24 3.14 24.70
N LYS A 126 -6.07 2.75 24.21
CA LYS A 126 -5.23 3.64 23.39
C LYS A 126 -5.91 3.88 22.05
N VAL A 127 -5.80 5.09 21.53
CA VAL A 127 -6.27 5.44 20.18
C VAL A 127 -5.51 4.59 19.18
N SER A 128 -6.23 3.87 18.32
CA SER A 128 -5.58 3.10 17.26
C SER A 128 -5.15 4.01 16.12
N SER A 129 -4.04 3.63 15.50
CA SER A 129 -3.50 4.32 14.32
C SER A 129 -4.26 3.94 13.04
N GLY A 130 -4.89 2.77 12.97
CA GLY A 130 -5.40 2.21 11.71
C GLY A 130 -4.29 1.62 10.82
N LYS A 131 -3.10 1.45 11.39
CA LYS A 131 -1.94 0.87 10.72
C LYS A 131 -2.09 -0.65 10.63
N ILE A 132 -2.01 -1.19 9.43
CA ILE A 132 -1.89 -2.63 9.17
C ILE A 132 -0.40 -2.96 9.06
N THR A 133 0.07 -3.91 9.85
CA THR A 133 1.47 -4.35 9.86
C THR A 133 1.59 -5.85 10.01
N GLY A 134 2.77 -6.36 9.68
CA GLY A 134 3.17 -7.73 9.98
C GLY A 134 3.97 -8.32 8.83
N THR A 135 4.07 -9.64 8.82
CA THR A 135 4.77 -10.38 7.77
C THR A 135 3.82 -11.46 7.29
N PRO A 136 3.26 -11.35 6.07
CA PRO A 136 2.36 -12.36 5.55
C PRO A 136 3.03 -13.73 5.54
N THR A 137 2.28 -14.78 5.88
CA THR A 137 2.80 -16.16 5.97
C THR A 137 2.26 -17.09 4.89
N ALA A 138 1.23 -16.66 4.15
CA ALA A 138 0.62 -17.44 3.08
C ALA A 138 0.27 -16.55 1.89
N SER A 139 0.48 -17.07 0.68
CA SER A 139 0.08 -16.40 -0.56
C SER A 139 -1.42 -16.54 -0.80
N GLY A 140 -2.00 -15.57 -1.48
CA GLY A 140 -3.42 -15.57 -1.84
C GLY A 140 -3.97 -14.16 -1.92
N VAL A 141 -5.21 -14.03 -2.38
CA VAL A 141 -5.94 -12.76 -2.35
C VAL A 141 -6.88 -12.78 -1.16
N SER A 142 -6.78 -11.76 -0.32
CA SER A 142 -7.64 -11.56 0.83
C SER A 142 -8.59 -10.40 0.58
N VAL A 143 -9.88 -10.61 0.83
CA VAL A 143 -10.89 -9.56 0.86
C VAL A 143 -10.92 -8.99 2.27
N VAL A 144 -10.49 -7.74 2.41
CA VAL A 144 -10.35 -7.05 3.69
C VAL A 144 -11.48 -6.05 3.86
N GLY A 145 -12.25 -6.21 4.93
CA GLY A 145 -13.24 -5.23 5.37
C GLY A 145 -12.63 -4.35 6.45
N LEU A 146 -12.78 -3.03 6.35
CA LEU A 146 -12.23 -2.05 7.28
C LEU A 146 -13.33 -1.12 7.80
N ARG A 147 -13.31 -0.81 9.10
CA ARG A 147 -14.18 0.20 9.69
C ARG A 147 -13.40 1.17 10.57
N ALA A 148 -13.85 2.41 10.58
CA ALA A 148 -13.29 3.49 11.38
C ALA A 148 -14.35 4.04 12.32
N THR A 149 -14.02 4.24 13.58
CA THR A 149 -14.96 4.70 14.62
C THR A 149 -14.48 5.99 15.26
N ASN A 150 -15.41 6.93 15.43
CA ASN A 150 -15.25 8.09 16.28
C ASN A 150 -16.41 8.18 17.29
N ALA A 151 -16.51 9.31 18.00
CA ALA A 151 -17.50 9.49 19.07
C ALA A 151 -18.96 9.44 18.58
N THR A 152 -19.18 9.67 17.29
CA THR A 152 -20.52 9.76 16.70
C THR A 152 -20.97 8.48 16.01
N GLY A 153 -20.05 7.55 15.76
CA GLY A 153 -20.37 6.24 15.24
C GLY A 153 -19.24 5.60 14.46
N THR A 154 -19.57 4.45 13.87
CA THR A 154 -18.69 3.67 13.00
C THR A 154 -19.04 3.95 11.55
N SER A 155 -18.02 4.02 10.70
CA SER A 155 -18.16 4.18 9.25
C SER A 155 -18.95 3.02 8.63
N ALA A 156 -19.42 3.21 7.39
CA ALA A 156 -19.72 2.07 6.53
C ALA A 156 -18.46 1.19 6.38
N GLU A 157 -18.65 -0.11 6.17
CA GLU A 157 -17.56 -1.03 5.93
C GLU A 157 -16.96 -0.76 4.55
N GLN A 158 -15.66 -0.47 4.53
CA GLN A 158 -14.91 -0.31 3.30
C GLN A 158 -14.22 -1.62 2.96
N ILE A 159 -14.48 -2.13 1.76
CA ILE A 159 -13.88 -3.37 1.26
C ILE A 159 -12.75 -3.03 0.29
N PHE A 160 -11.61 -3.68 0.46
CA PHE A 160 -10.50 -3.68 -0.50
C PHE A 160 -9.85 -5.06 -0.54
N THR A 161 -8.92 -5.27 -1.48
CA THR A 161 -8.18 -6.54 -1.60
C THR A 161 -6.70 -6.35 -1.31
N ILE A 162 -6.13 -7.29 -0.55
CA ILE A 162 -4.68 -7.45 -0.40
C ILE A 162 -4.27 -8.71 -1.16
N GLY A 163 -3.36 -8.56 -2.12
CA GLY A 163 -2.73 -9.68 -2.79
C GLY A 163 -1.43 -10.04 -2.10
N VAL A 164 -1.30 -11.25 -1.58
CA VAL A 164 -0.04 -11.78 -1.03
C VAL A 164 0.58 -12.75 -2.03
N GLU A 165 1.78 -12.44 -2.49
CA GLU A 165 2.57 -13.30 -3.37
C GLU A 165 3.34 -14.37 -2.58
N GLY A 166 3.62 -15.52 -3.21
CA GLY A 166 4.39 -16.62 -2.60
C GLY A 166 5.78 -16.21 -2.12
N ALA A 167 6.31 -16.95 -1.14
CA ALA A 167 7.68 -16.78 -0.66
C ALA A 167 8.61 -17.21 -1.79
N GLY A 168 9.33 -16.27 -2.40
CA GLY A 168 10.42 -16.62 -3.31
C GLY A 168 11.50 -17.33 -2.52
N GLY A 169 11.75 -18.60 -2.82
CA GLY A 169 13.01 -19.23 -2.44
C GLY A 169 14.13 -18.43 -3.09
N GLY A 170 15.00 -17.83 -2.29
CA GLY A 170 16.08 -16.99 -2.81
C GLY A 170 16.92 -17.75 -3.83
N SER A 171 17.21 -17.11 -4.95
CA SER A 171 18.42 -17.33 -5.74
C SER A 171 18.74 -16.02 -6.42
N GLY A 172 19.58 -15.23 -5.75
CA GLY A 172 20.26 -14.12 -6.40
C GLY A 172 21.10 -14.67 -7.55
N GLY A 173 20.92 -14.08 -8.73
CA GLY A 173 21.64 -14.43 -9.93
C GLY A 173 20.87 -13.89 -11.11
N GLY A 174 21.11 -12.61 -11.43
CA GLY A 174 20.55 -11.96 -12.61
C GLY A 174 20.82 -12.83 -13.83
N ALA A 175 19.75 -13.43 -14.34
CA ALA A 175 19.75 -14.07 -15.64
C ALA A 175 19.07 -13.10 -16.58
N GLU A 176 19.89 -12.33 -17.30
CA GLU A 176 19.50 -11.71 -18.57
C GLU A 176 18.81 -12.79 -19.41
N THR A 177 17.48 -12.81 -19.38
CA THR A 177 16.73 -13.77 -20.17
C THR A 177 16.75 -13.24 -21.58
N SER A 178 17.73 -13.72 -22.37
CA SER A 178 17.98 -13.33 -23.76
C SER A 178 16.67 -13.16 -24.55
N LEU A 179 16.27 -11.91 -24.78
CA LEU A 179 15.11 -11.53 -25.58
C LEU A 179 15.44 -11.77 -27.06
N THR A 180 15.15 -12.96 -27.57
CA THR A 180 15.53 -13.39 -28.93
C THR A 180 14.93 -12.58 -30.09
N ASP A 181 14.02 -11.63 -29.83
CA ASP A 181 13.33 -10.80 -30.84
C ASP A 181 13.17 -9.32 -30.44
N GLY A 182 13.87 -8.84 -29.40
CA GLY A 182 13.75 -7.44 -28.95
C GLY A 182 12.37 -7.01 -28.42
N THR A 183 11.45 -7.96 -28.23
CA THR A 183 10.12 -7.74 -27.63
C THR A 183 10.00 -8.41 -26.27
N ILE A 184 9.14 -7.87 -25.41
CA ILE A 184 8.95 -8.32 -24.02
C ILE A 184 7.64 -9.12 -23.93
N PRO A 185 7.68 -10.44 -23.71
CA PRO A 185 6.46 -11.23 -23.58
C PRO A 185 5.83 -11.04 -22.20
N VAL A 186 4.53 -10.73 -22.18
CA VAL A 186 3.75 -10.50 -20.96
C VAL A 186 2.46 -11.28 -21.03
N SER A 187 2.08 -11.94 -19.94
CA SER A 187 0.79 -12.64 -19.85
C SER A 187 -0.16 -11.91 -18.90
N ILE A 188 -1.41 -11.73 -19.31
CA ILE A 188 -2.51 -11.20 -18.51
C ILE A 188 -3.59 -12.26 -18.37
N ASP A 189 -3.83 -12.72 -17.15
CA ASP A 189 -4.93 -13.65 -16.87
C ASP A 189 -6.25 -12.88 -16.75
N LEU A 190 -7.24 -13.17 -17.60
CA LEU A 190 -8.52 -12.45 -17.64
C LEU A 190 -9.45 -12.72 -16.45
N VAL A 191 -9.18 -13.77 -15.66
CA VAL A 191 -9.97 -14.09 -14.47
C VAL A 191 -9.43 -13.31 -13.28
N THR A 192 -8.13 -13.43 -13.02
CA THR A 192 -7.44 -12.84 -11.87
C THR A 192 -6.95 -11.42 -12.15
N ARG A 193 -6.84 -11.04 -13.42
CA ARG A 193 -6.26 -9.79 -13.94
C ARG A 193 -4.77 -9.63 -13.61
N GLN A 194 -4.09 -10.72 -13.26
CA GLN A 194 -2.67 -10.69 -12.93
C GLN A 194 -1.81 -10.53 -14.18
N VAL A 195 -0.80 -9.67 -14.08
CA VAL A 195 0.25 -9.50 -15.09
C VAL A 195 1.46 -10.35 -14.71
N THR A 196 2.02 -11.05 -15.69
CA THR A 196 3.26 -11.81 -15.56
C THR A 196 4.25 -11.32 -16.60
N VAL A 197 5.43 -10.88 -16.15
CA VAL A 197 6.53 -10.39 -17.00
C VAL A 197 7.72 -11.36 -16.96
N PRO A 198 8.65 -11.31 -17.94
CA PRO A 198 9.88 -12.09 -17.92
C PRO A 198 10.74 -11.71 -16.71
N GLY A 199 11.49 -12.64 -16.12
CA GLY A 199 12.25 -12.42 -14.87
C GLY A 199 11.41 -12.43 -13.60
N GLY A 200 10.08 -12.51 -13.71
CA GLY A 200 9.16 -12.48 -12.56
C GLY A 200 9.03 -11.10 -11.93
N ALA A 201 8.22 -10.99 -10.87
CA ALA A 201 7.89 -9.71 -10.25
C ALA A 201 9.02 -9.10 -9.39
N GLU A 202 10.11 -9.83 -9.18
CA GLU A 202 11.24 -9.41 -8.33
C GLU A 202 12.38 -8.75 -9.12
N GLU A 203 12.55 -9.08 -10.40
CA GLU A 203 13.66 -8.54 -11.19
C GLU A 203 13.31 -7.22 -11.87
N GLY A 204 12.04 -7.02 -12.23
CA GLY A 204 11.60 -5.82 -12.94
C GLY A 204 12.22 -5.68 -14.33
N LEU A 205 11.67 -4.77 -15.12
CA LEU A 205 12.23 -4.47 -16.45
C LEU A 205 13.14 -3.26 -16.36
N TYR A 206 14.31 -3.34 -16.98
CA TYR A 206 15.29 -2.26 -16.98
C TYR A 206 15.29 -1.56 -18.33
N PHE A 207 15.14 -0.24 -18.32
CA PHE A 207 15.25 0.60 -19.51
C PHE A 207 16.11 1.82 -19.22
N LYS A 208 16.60 2.46 -20.26
CA LYS A 208 17.20 3.79 -20.19
C LYS A 208 16.19 4.87 -20.55
N ARG A 209 16.43 6.09 -20.05
CA ARG A 209 15.71 7.27 -20.55
C ARG A 209 15.91 7.40 -22.06
N GLY A 210 14.82 7.61 -22.80
CA GLY A 210 14.81 7.67 -24.26
C GLY A 210 14.63 6.31 -24.95
N ASP A 211 14.60 5.20 -24.21
CA ASP A 211 14.32 3.89 -24.79
C ASP A 211 12.85 3.77 -25.22
N GLY A 212 12.64 2.94 -26.23
CA GLY A 212 11.34 2.42 -26.61
C GLY A 212 11.26 0.92 -26.33
N ALA A 213 10.09 0.45 -25.91
CA ALA A 213 9.85 -0.96 -25.64
C ALA A 213 8.59 -1.45 -26.35
N ILE A 214 8.63 -2.70 -26.82
CA ILE A 214 7.47 -3.39 -27.41
C ILE A 214 7.12 -4.57 -26.51
N PHE A 215 5.88 -4.60 -26.05
CA PHE A 215 5.31 -5.65 -25.23
C PHE A 215 4.42 -6.55 -26.08
N ASN A 216 4.71 -7.86 -26.08
CA ASN A 216 3.83 -8.88 -26.64
C ASN A 216 2.92 -9.37 -25.51
N VAL A 217 1.69 -8.90 -25.49
CA VAL A 217 0.68 -9.17 -24.47
C VAL A 217 -0.17 -10.37 -24.87
N TYR A 218 0.04 -11.48 -24.16
CA TYR A 218 -0.76 -12.69 -24.22
C TYR A 218 -1.89 -12.59 -23.20
N PHE A 219 -3.10 -12.94 -23.59
CA PHE A 219 -4.19 -13.10 -22.64
C PHE A 219 -4.40 -14.58 -22.33
N THR A 220 -4.70 -14.88 -21.06
CA THR A 220 -5.05 -16.23 -20.63
C THR A 220 -6.35 -16.22 -19.84
N LYS A 221 -6.98 -17.37 -19.69
CA LYS A 221 -8.12 -17.58 -18.79
C LYS A 221 -7.80 -18.82 -17.96
N GLY A 222 -7.17 -18.64 -16.81
CA GLY A 222 -6.41 -19.72 -16.16
C GLY A 222 -5.23 -20.12 -17.04
N ASP A 223 -5.04 -21.42 -17.24
CA ASP A 223 -3.92 -21.96 -18.03
C ASP A 223 -4.15 -21.91 -19.56
N ALA A 224 -5.34 -21.54 -20.01
CA ALA A 224 -5.68 -21.52 -21.44
C ALA A 224 -5.40 -20.15 -22.06
N THR A 225 -4.65 -20.12 -23.17
CA THR A 225 -4.51 -18.90 -23.98
C THR A 225 -5.86 -18.47 -24.54
N CYS A 226 -6.17 -17.19 -24.44
CA CYS A 226 -7.32 -16.55 -25.06
C CYS A 226 -6.90 -15.26 -25.77
N VAL A 227 -7.69 -14.81 -26.74
CA VAL A 227 -7.36 -13.61 -27.53
C VAL A 227 -8.64 -12.79 -27.62
N PRO A 228 -8.89 -11.92 -26.64
CA PRO A 228 -10.06 -11.06 -26.67
C PRO A 228 -9.94 -10.07 -27.84
N THR A 229 -11.08 -9.68 -28.39
CA THR A 229 -11.16 -8.55 -29.32
C THR A 229 -11.13 -7.26 -28.51
N LEU A 230 -10.11 -6.43 -28.71
CA LEU A 230 -9.92 -5.20 -27.95
C LEU A 230 -10.30 -3.97 -28.78
N ALA A 231 -11.04 -3.04 -28.15
CA ALA A 231 -11.26 -1.68 -28.63
C ALA A 231 -10.12 -0.75 -28.21
N ASP A 232 -9.48 -1.03 -27.07
CA ASP A 232 -8.31 -0.32 -26.57
C ASP A 232 -7.40 -1.25 -25.75
N LEU A 233 -6.10 -0.95 -25.74
CA LEU A 233 -5.09 -1.57 -24.88
C LEU A 233 -3.98 -0.55 -24.61
N THR A 234 -3.89 -0.13 -23.36
CA THR A 234 -2.97 0.91 -22.90
C THR A 234 -2.03 0.37 -21.82
N LEU A 235 -0.74 0.63 -21.96
CA LEU A 235 0.27 0.48 -20.91
C LEU A 235 0.61 1.85 -20.34
N ARG A 236 0.65 1.98 -19.01
CA ARG A 236 1.07 3.19 -18.30
C ARG A 236 2.25 2.88 -17.39
N PHE A 237 3.13 3.87 -17.22
CA PHE A 237 4.24 3.86 -16.27
C PHE A 237 4.11 5.05 -15.32
N LYS A 238 4.28 4.81 -14.01
CA LYS A 238 4.19 5.81 -12.92
C LYS A 238 5.30 5.55 -11.90
N HIS A 239 5.64 6.52 -11.04
CA HIS A 239 6.56 6.27 -9.93
C HIS A 239 5.89 5.40 -8.86
N LEU A 240 4.72 5.86 -8.41
CA LEU A 240 3.91 5.28 -7.36
C LEU A 240 2.43 5.36 -7.78
N GLU A 241 1.59 4.58 -7.12
CA GLU A 241 0.15 4.67 -7.32
C GLU A 241 -0.39 6.05 -6.95
N GLY A 242 -1.25 6.60 -7.81
CA GLY A 242 -1.86 7.92 -7.62
C GLY A 242 -0.99 9.10 -8.07
N GLU A 243 0.25 8.86 -8.49
CA GLU A 243 1.09 9.89 -9.10
C GLU A 243 0.81 10.10 -10.59
N ALA A 244 1.37 11.18 -11.14
CA ALA A 244 1.26 11.50 -12.55
C ALA A 244 1.82 10.36 -13.42
N VAL A 245 1.15 10.07 -14.53
CA VAL A 245 1.63 9.11 -15.52
C VAL A 245 2.88 9.68 -16.20
N LEU A 246 3.97 8.93 -16.11
CA LEU A 246 5.29 9.29 -16.61
C LEU A 246 5.52 8.77 -18.03
N ALA A 247 4.86 7.70 -18.43
CA ALA A 247 4.79 7.30 -19.83
C ALA A 247 3.49 6.54 -20.11
N THR A 248 2.98 6.69 -21.32
CA THR A 248 1.78 5.99 -21.81
C THR A 248 2.10 5.38 -23.17
N SER A 249 1.64 4.17 -23.43
CA SER A 249 1.77 3.56 -24.75
C SER A 249 1.09 4.38 -25.84
N SER A 250 1.71 4.42 -27.02
CA SER A 250 1.25 5.25 -28.13
C SER A 250 0.41 4.48 -29.16
N ALA A 251 0.51 3.16 -29.19
CA ALA A 251 -0.23 2.31 -30.11
C ALA A 251 -0.33 0.86 -29.61
N PHE A 252 -1.38 0.18 -30.03
CA PHE A 252 -1.51 -1.27 -29.92
C PHE A 252 -1.97 -1.92 -31.24
N ARG A 253 -1.63 -3.18 -31.48
CA ARG A 253 -2.10 -3.96 -32.65
C ARG A 253 -2.24 -5.44 -32.34
N ALA A 254 -3.14 -6.13 -33.04
CA ALA A 254 -3.21 -7.59 -32.99
C ALA A 254 -2.11 -8.21 -33.85
N VAL A 255 -1.48 -9.28 -33.36
CA VAL A 255 -0.55 -10.13 -34.11
C VAL A 255 -1.11 -11.54 -34.16
N THR A 256 -1.50 -11.97 -35.36
CA THR A 256 -2.25 -13.22 -35.60
C THR A 256 -1.46 -14.27 -36.39
N THR A 257 -0.17 -14.02 -36.62
CA THR A 257 0.69 -14.84 -37.48
C THR A 257 1.41 -15.98 -36.75
N SER A 258 1.28 -16.07 -35.42
CA SER A 258 1.90 -17.11 -34.58
C SER A 258 0.86 -17.76 -33.68
N THR A 259 1.03 -19.03 -33.34
CA THR A 259 0.27 -19.69 -32.27
C THR A 259 1.17 -19.74 -31.02
N PRO A 260 0.81 -19.07 -29.91
CA PRO A 260 -0.41 -18.30 -29.65
C PRO A 260 -0.43 -16.90 -30.28
N ASN A 261 -1.63 -16.39 -30.64
CA ASN A 261 -1.83 -15.00 -31.06
C ASN A 261 -1.68 -14.07 -29.84
N PHE A 262 -1.25 -12.83 -30.06
CA PHE A 262 -1.03 -11.85 -29.01
C PHE A 262 -1.32 -10.43 -29.48
N TRP A 263 -1.40 -9.50 -28.53
CA TRP A 263 -1.45 -8.06 -28.80
C TRP A 263 -0.06 -7.46 -28.64
N GLN A 264 0.29 -6.49 -29.46
CA GLN A 264 1.50 -5.70 -29.29
C GLN A 264 1.15 -4.31 -28.79
N VAL A 265 1.90 -3.85 -27.79
CA VAL A 265 1.82 -2.47 -27.26
C VAL A 265 3.21 -1.86 -27.31
N ALA A 266 3.31 -0.63 -27.80
CA ALA A 266 4.57 0.11 -27.82
C ALA A 266 4.52 1.29 -26.84
N ILE A 267 5.59 1.47 -26.05
CA ILE A 267 5.76 2.58 -25.13
C ILE A 267 7.15 3.22 -25.33
N ALA A 268 7.23 4.54 -25.17
CA ALA A 268 8.46 5.30 -25.18
C ALA A 268 8.68 5.95 -23.80
N PHE A 269 9.91 5.92 -23.31
CA PHE A 269 10.31 6.49 -22.02
C PHE A 269 11.03 7.84 -22.22
N ASP A 270 10.37 8.77 -22.89
CA ASP A 270 10.93 10.06 -23.34
C ASP A 270 10.16 11.30 -22.86
N SER A 271 9.16 11.12 -21.98
CA SER A 271 8.31 12.24 -21.54
C SER A 271 9.08 13.27 -20.69
N GLN A 272 8.59 14.50 -20.69
CA GLN A 272 9.13 15.56 -19.83
C GLN A 272 8.91 15.23 -18.35
N ALA A 273 7.76 14.68 -17.96
CA ALA A 273 7.49 14.31 -16.58
C ALA A 273 8.45 13.21 -16.07
N LEU A 274 8.78 12.24 -16.92
CA LEU A 274 9.81 11.24 -16.61
C LEU A 274 11.20 11.86 -16.49
N THR A 275 11.52 12.82 -17.37
CA THR A 275 12.77 13.57 -17.33
C THR A 275 12.92 14.28 -15.98
N ASP A 276 11.89 14.98 -15.54
CA ASP A 276 11.89 15.71 -14.28
C ASP A 276 12.02 14.73 -13.09
N ALA A 277 11.26 13.63 -13.10
CA ALA A 277 11.30 12.62 -12.05
C ALA A 277 12.66 11.92 -11.90
N VAL A 278 13.38 11.68 -13.00
CA VAL A 278 14.74 11.12 -12.97
C VAL A 278 15.75 12.16 -12.47
N ASN A 279 15.58 13.43 -12.85
CA ASN A 279 16.47 14.52 -12.41
C ASN A 279 16.28 14.85 -10.91
N ASP A 280 15.08 14.74 -10.36
CA ASP A 280 14.82 14.98 -8.93
C ASP A 280 15.52 13.96 -8.01
N GLN A 281 15.93 12.81 -8.53
CA GLN A 281 16.73 11.81 -7.80
C GLN A 281 18.24 12.09 -7.84
N GLU A 282 18.67 13.18 -8.47
CA GLU A 282 20.07 13.59 -8.60
C GLU A 282 20.64 14.05 -7.23
N GLY A 283 21.74 13.41 -6.79
CA GLY A 283 22.48 13.81 -5.58
C GLY A 283 21.95 13.25 -4.25
N VAL A 284 20.98 12.33 -4.27
CA VAL A 284 20.52 11.62 -3.05
C VAL A 284 21.56 10.56 -2.65
N PRO A 285 22.17 10.62 -1.45
CA PRO A 285 23.13 9.61 -1.01
C PRO A 285 22.46 8.24 -0.84
N VAL A 286 22.90 7.24 -1.59
CA VAL A 286 22.46 5.84 -1.41
C VAL A 286 23.36 5.16 -0.35
N PRO A 287 22.82 4.69 0.78
CA PRO A 287 23.61 3.94 1.76
C PRO A 287 23.94 2.55 1.21
N ILE A 288 25.22 2.26 0.97
CA ILE A 288 25.66 0.90 0.63
C ILE A 288 25.90 0.14 1.94
N ALA A 289 25.04 -0.83 2.25
CA ALA A 289 25.29 -1.75 3.35
C ALA A 289 26.40 -2.73 2.95
N SER A 290 27.65 -2.32 3.14
CA SER A 290 28.78 -3.26 3.20
C SER A 290 29.40 -3.17 4.59
N SER A 291 29.77 -4.34 5.11
CA SER A 291 30.33 -4.64 6.44
C SER A 291 30.87 -3.46 7.26
N GLY A 292 29.98 -2.69 7.90
CA GLY A 292 30.33 -1.82 9.03
C GLY A 292 30.95 -0.46 8.70
N GLN A 293 30.92 0.02 7.45
CA GLN A 293 31.44 1.35 7.12
C GLN A 293 30.41 2.18 6.34
N ASN A 294 30.00 3.30 6.91
CA ASN A 294 29.04 4.24 6.31
C ASN A 294 29.76 5.07 5.24
N ILE A 295 29.93 4.50 4.04
CA ILE A 295 30.51 5.19 2.89
C ILE A 295 29.39 6.00 2.23
N VAL A 296 29.47 7.33 2.34
CA VAL A 296 28.65 8.24 1.51
C VAL A 296 29.22 8.21 0.11
N GLN A 297 28.48 7.68 -0.87
CA GLN A 297 28.92 7.65 -2.26
C GLN A 297 28.82 9.05 -2.85
N THR A 298 29.98 9.70 -3.08
CA THR A 298 30.10 11.06 -3.65
C THR A 298 30.33 11.07 -5.16
N ASP A 299 30.01 9.98 -5.86
CA ASP A 299 30.19 9.88 -7.32
C ASP A 299 28.88 10.33 -7.99
N PRO A 300 28.80 11.57 -8.55
CA PRO A 300 27.58 12.06 -9.20
C PRO A 300 27.20 11.23 -10.43
N ASP A 301 28.12 10.41 -10.94
CA ASP A 301 27.96 9.64 -12.18
C ASP A 301 27.67 8.15 -11.95
N LYS A 302 27.39 7.71 -10.71
CA LYS A 302 27.02 6.31 -10.44
C LYS A 302 25.63 6.18 -9.82
N VAL A 303 24.69 5.91 -10.73
CA VAL A 303 23.39 5.26 -10.53
C VAL A 303 22.31 6.16 -9.93
N THR A 304 21.90 7.18 -10.69
CA THR A 304 20.53 7.70 -10.61
C THR A 304 19.63 6.71 -11.35
N ALA A 305 19.01 5.80 -10.60
CA ALA A 305 17.98 4.90 -11.08
C ALA A 305 16.64 5.30 -10.49
N PHE A 306 15.59 5.16 -11.29
CA PHE A 306 14.24 5.54 -10.96
C PHE A 306 13.35 4.31 -11.05
N ASP A 307 12.87 3.84 -9.90
CA ASP A 307 11.94 2.72 -9.84
C ASP A 307 10.51 3.22 -10.01
N GLY A 308 9.72 2.49 -10.78
CA GLY A 308 8.31 2.76 -10.94
C GLY A 308 7.53 1.51 -11.29
N ILE A 309 6.27 1.75 -11.64
CA ILE A 309 5.22 0.76 -11.72
C ILE A 309 4.61 0.79 -13.13
N GLY A 310 4.56 -0.37 -13.78
CA GLY A 310 3.86 -0.60 -15.04
C GLY A 310 2.47 -1.19 -14.85
N GLU A 311 1.47 -0.66 -15.56
CA GLU A 311 0.06 -1.06 -15.46
C GLU A 311 -0.58 -1.21 -16.86
N PHE A 312 -1.34 -2.27 -17.08
CA PHE A 312 -2.15 -2.44 -18.29
C PHE A 312 -3.64 -2.15 -18.04
N GLU A 313 -4.24 -1.36 -18.93
CA GLU A 313 -5.67 -1.10 -19.02
C GLU A 313 -6.14 -1.52 -20.41
N TRP A 314 -7.29 -2.18 -20.52
CA TRP A 314 -7.82 -2.62 -21.80
C TRP A 314 -9.34 -2.53 -21.85
N GLN A 315 -9.86 -2.39 -23.06
CA GLN A 315 -11.29 -2.34 -23.30
C GLN A 315 -11.68 -3.45 -24.28
N GLU A 316 -12.56 -4.35 -23.85
CA GLU A 316 -13.02 -5.47 -24.69
C GLU A 316 -14.24 -5.06 -25.54
N THR A 317 -14.25 -5.44 -26.81
CA THR A 317 -15.44 -5.31 -27.67
C THR A 317 -16.31 -6.54 -27.53
N ILE A 318 -17.49 -6.38 -26.93
CA ILE A 318 -18.47 -7.48 -26.80
C ILE A 318 -19.20 -7.64 -28.14
N SER A 319 -18.78 -8.61 -28.96
CA SER A 319 -19.46 -8.95 -30.21
C SER A 319 -20.42 -10.13 -30.01
N GLY A 320 -21.68 -9.86 -29.64
CA GLY A 320 -22.74 -10.88 -29.57
C GLY A 320 -24.09 -10.34 -29.09
N TRP A 321 -25.15 -10.60 -29.87
CA TRP A 321 -26.59 -10.27 -29.71
C TRP A 321 -26.95 -9.25 -28.61
N GLY A 322 -26.92 -7.98 -29.02
CA GLY A 322 -27.26 -6.81 -28.20
C GLY A 322 -25.99 -6.17 -27.63
N GLY A 323 -25.32 -5.35 -28.45
CA GLY A 323 -24.08 -4.67 -28.09
C GLY A 323 -24.21 -3.90 -26.77
N GLY A 324 -23.77 -4.54 -25.69
CA GLY A 324 -23.56 -3.88 -24.41
C GLY A 324 -22.41 -2.87 -24.52
N PRO A 325 -22.32 -1.92 -23.57
CA PRO A 325 -21.20 -0.99 -23.53
C PRO A 325 -19.88 -1.76 -23.42
N ALA A 326 -18.86 -1.30 -24.14
CA ALA A 326 -17.53 -1.89 -24.07
C ALA A 326 -16.99 -1.77 -22.64
N GLU A 327 -16.53 -2.89 -22.08
CA GLU A 327 -16.12 -2.99 -20.68
C GLU A 327 -14.65 -2.61 -20.54
N VAL A 328 -14.39 -1.56 -19.75
CA VAL A 328 -13.02 -1.14 -19.39
C VAL A 328 -12.55 -2.00 -18.23
N ARG A 329 -11.37 -2.60 -18.38
CA ARG A 329 -10.72 -3.49 -17.42
C ARG A 329 -9.29 -2.99 -17.19
N GLY A 330 -8.75 -3.29 -16.01
CA GLY A 330 -7.38 -2.99 -15.65
C GLY A 330 -6.71 -4.20 -14.98
N SER A 331 -5.38 -4.24 -15.01
CA SER A 331 -4.61 -5.24 -14.29
C SER A 331 -4.79 -5.10 -12.78
N SER A 332 -4.95 -6.21 -12.07
CA SER A 332 -4.99 -6.24 -10.59
C SER A 332 -3.61 -6.26 -9.95
N ARG A 333 -2.56 -6.45 -10.77
CA ARG A 333 -1.17 -6.52 -10.35
C ARG A 333 -0.31 -5.73 -11.32
N HIS A 334 0.41 -4.77 -10.77
CA HIS A 334 1.42 -4.02 -11.50
C HIS A 334 2.77 -4.74 -11.50
N PHE A 335 3.67 -4.34 -12.38
CA PHE A 335 5.02 -4.90 -12.46
C PHE A 335 6.09 -3.81 -12.35
N PRO A 336 7.23 -4.09 -11.67
CA PRO A 336 8.27 -3.09 -11.51
C PRO A 336 8.99 -2.80 -12.82
N ILE A 337 9.24 -1.52 -13.06
CA ILE A 337 10.09 -1.03 -14.15
C ILE A 337 11.10 -0.08 -13.54
N ARG A 338 12.39 -0.28 -13.81
CA ARG A 338 13.47 0.62 -13.44
C ARG A 338 13.98 1.37 -14.66
N ILE A 339 14.01 2.69 -14.55
CA ILE A 339 14.62 3.58 -15.54
C ILE A 339 15.99 4.01 -15.03
N VAL A 340 17.04 3.69 -15.77
CA VAL A 340 18.40 4.16 -15.46
C VAL A 340 18.75 5.37 -16.33
N ARG A 341 19.54 6.30 -15.78
CA ARG A 341 20.14 7.37 -16.58
C ARG A 341 21.12 6.78 -17.59
N ASP A 342 21.25 7.44 -18.74
CA ASP A 342 22.32 7.13 -19.68
C ASP A 342 23.66 7.48 -19.04
N LEU A 343 24.53 6.48 -18.87
CA LEU A 343 25.95 6.71 -18.65
C LEU A 343 26.50 7.23 -19.96
N GLY A 344 26.44 8.54 -20.17
CA GLY A 344 27.15 9.14 -21.29
C GLY A 344 28.60 8.68 -21.20
N GLU A 345 29.07 7.93 -22.20
CA GLU A 345 30.50 7.81 -22.42
C GLU A 345 31.02 9.25 -22.53
N THR A 346 31.81 9.63 -21.54
CA THR A 346 32.52 10.91 -21.59
C THR A 346 33.43 10.86 -22.81
N ALA A 347 33.19 11.76 -23.75
CA ALA A 347 34.14 12.09 -24.81
C ALA A 347 35.38 12.76 -24.21
#